data_AF-A0A538SNR2-F1
#
_entry.id   AF-A0A538SNR2-F1
#
_cell.length_a   1.000
_cell.length_b   1.000
_cell.length_c   1.000
_cell.angle_alpha   90.00
_cell.angle_beta   90.00
_cell.angle_gamma   90.00
#
_symmetry.space_group_name_H-M   'P 1'
#
loop_
_entity.id
_entity.type
_entity.pdbx_description
1 polymer ?
#
loop_
_entity_poly.entity_id
_entity_poly.type
_entity_poly.pdbx_seq_one_letter_code
_entity_poly.pdbx_strand_id
1 'polypeptide(L)'
;MSTIDHHHRRVSRGFTLLALAAVLAVTAAALSRCRPVGDSVAGVDLTTANPKLNHRSDCVRQCNKDFNQAHTEEVERHAAALQDCAGDADCIAAENRFHQDQQHRLVKAMQNCKSSCYNEGGGGGGH
;
A
#
# COMPACT_ATOMS: atom_id res chain seq x y z
N MET A 1 -59.85 25.91 -28.61
CA MET A 1 -59.44 26.46 -27.30
C MET A 1 -58.91 25.29 -26.49
N SER A 2 -57.65 25.19 -26.05
CA SER A 2 -56.58 26.18 -25.96
C SER A 2 -55.23 25.47 -26.10
N THR A 3 -54.31 26.14 -26.79
CA THR A 3 -52.88 25.87 -26.81
C THR A 3 -52.26 26.27 -25.48
N ILE A 4 -51.47 25.41 -24.87
CA ILE A 4 -50.45 25.82 -23.90
C ILE A 4 -49.11 25.30 -24.42
N ASP A 5 -48.32 26.28 -24.78
CA ASP A 5 -46.97 26.18 -25.25
C ASP A 5 -46.02 26.61 -24.13
N HIS A 6 -44.80 26.07 -24.25
CA HIS A 6 -43.53 26.57 -23.74
C HIS A 6 -43.07 26.32 -22.29
N HIS A 7 -41.91 25.63 -22.29
CA HIS A 7 -40.71 25.90 -21.52
C HIS A 7 -40.75 25.72 -20.00
N HIS A 8 -40.22 24.59 -19.51
CA HIS A 8 -39.34 24.58 -18.33
C HIS A 8 -38.68 23.20 -18.15
N ARG A 9 -37.60 22.92 -18.89
CA ARG A 9 -36.70 21.80 -18.52
C ARG A 9 -35.24 22.02 -18.90
N ARG A 10 -34.76 23.25 -18.76
CA ARG A 10 -33.32 23.59 -18.80
C ARG A 10 -32.82 24.23 -17.50
N VAL A 11 -33.41 23.86 -16.36
CA VAL A 11 -33.01 24.40 -15.03
C VAL A 11 -32.74 23.27 -14.04
N SER A 12 -32.08 22.18 -14.47
CA SER A 12 -31.68 21.09 -13.55
C SER A 12 -30.18 20.77 -13.56
N ARG A 13 -29.38 21.51 -14.34
CA ARG A 13 -27.92 21.27 -14.43
C ARG A 13 -27.06 22.27 -13.67
N GLY A 14 -27.59 23.46 -13.34
CA GLY A 14 -26.84 24.50 -12.62
C GLY A 14 -26.76 24.25 -11.10
N PHE A 15 -27.85 23.79 -10.49
CA PHE A 15 -27.93 23.60 -9.03
C PHE A 15 -27.13 22.39 -8.53
N THR A 16 -26.94 21.38 -9.38
CA THR A 16 -26.14 20.19 -9.07
C THR A 16 -24.64 20.49 -9.02
N LEU A 17 -24.15 21.43 -9.83
CA LEU A 17 -22.74 21.81 -9.86
C LEU A 17 -22.33 22.65 -8.64
N LEU A 18 -23.22 23.52 -8.14
CA LEU A 18 -22.97 24.31 -6.93
C LEU A 18 -22.90 23.46 -5.66
N ALA A 19 -23.71 22.40 -5.56
CA ALA A 19 -23.67 21.48 -4.42
C ALA A 19 -22.35 20.68 -4.36
N LEU A 20 -21.82 20.26 -5.52
CA LEU A 20 -20.54 19.54 -5.60
C LEU A 20 -19.34 20.40 -5.18
N ALA A 21 -19.33 21.69 -5.56
CA ALA A 21 -18.25 22.61 -5.20
C ALA A 21 -18.18 22.87 -3.68
N ALA A 22 -19.33 22.94 -3.00
CA ALA A 22 -19.38 23.13 -1.55
C ALA A 22 -18.83 21.91 -0.78
N VAL A 23 -19.08 20.68 -1.25
CA VAL A 23 -18.55 19.46 -0.63
C VAL A 23 -17.02 19.36 -0.79
N LEU A 24 -16.48 19.78 -1.93
CA LEU A 24 -15.02 19.82 -2.18
C LEU A 24 -14.29 20.84 -1.30
N ALA A 25 -14.92 21.98 -0.99
CA ALA A 25 -14.30 22.99 -0.12
C ALA A 25 -14.22 22.54 1.35
N VAL A 26 -15.22 21.76 1.83
CA VAL A 26 -15.24 21.24 3.21
C VAL A 26 -14.23 20.10 3.41
N THR A 27 -14.00 19.26 2.41
CA THR A 27 -13.00 18.18 2.50
C THR A 27 -11.56 18.70 2.49
N ALA A 28 -11.28 19.77 1.73
CA ALA A 28 -9.95 20.40 1.72
C ALA A 28 -9.57 21.05 3.08
N ALA A 29 -10.55 21.63 3.79
CA ALA A 29 -10.33 22.21 5.11
C ALA A 29 -10.21 21.17 6.25
N ALA A 30 -10.69 19.94 6.02
CA ALA A 30 -10.49 18.82 6.96
C ALA A 30 -9.10 18.18 6.79
N LEU A 31 -8.58 18.11 5.57
CA LEU A 31 -7.25 17.55 5.27
C LEU A 31 -6.08 18.40 5.79
N SER A 32 -6.26 19.71 5.91
CA SER A 32 -5.25 20.61 6.49
C SER A 32 -5.07 20.48 8.01
N ARG A 33 -5.87 19.62 8.68
CA ARG A 33 -5.64 19.20 10.07
C ARG A 33 -4.94 17.86 10.22
N CYS A 34 -4.56 17.17 9.15
CA CYS A 34 -3.55 16.13 9.21
C CYS A 34 -2.18 16.78 9.33
N ARG A 35 -1.91 17.41 10.48
CA ARG A 35 -0.53 17.61 10.92
C ARG A 35 0.11 16.22 10.92
N PRO A 36 1.28 16.02 10.28
CA PRO A 36 2.13 14.93 10.72
C PRO A 36 2.37 15.22 12.21
N VAL A 37 1.77 14.41 13.07
CA VAL A 37 2.13 14.40 14.47
C VAL A 37 3.55 13.86 14.43
N GLY A 38 4.51 14.77 14.30
CA GLY A 38 5.90 14.44 14.56
C GLY A 38 5.92 13.84 15.94
N ASP A 39 6.49 12.64 16.04
CA ASP A 39 6.73 11.88 17.26
C ASP A 39 7.56 12.73 18.23
N SER A 40 6.90 13.67 18.89
CA SER A 40 7.49 14.64 19.80
C SER A 40 6.45 14.98 20.86
N VAL A 41 5.84 13.96 21.44
CA VAL A 41 5.14 14.10 22.72
C VAL A 41 6.22 14.06 23.81
N ALA A 42 6.57 15.25 24.29
CA ALA A 42 7.37 15.50 25.49
C ALA A 42 8.88 15.21 25.44
N GLY A 43 9.63 15.78 24.50
CA GLY A 43 11.09 16.05 24.69
C GLY A 43 12.01 14.85 24.96
N VAL A 44 11.50 13.62 24.94
CA VAL A 44 12.26 12.39 24.90
C VAL A 44 12.31 11.97 23.44
N ASP A 45 13.50 12.05 22.88
CA ASP A 45 13.83 11.39 21.62
C ASP A 45 13.48 9.89 21.80
N LEU A 46 12.35 9.44 21.22
CA LEU A 46 11.86 8.06 21.37
C LEU A 46 12.85 7.04 20.83
N THR A 47 13.71 7.48 19.90
CA THR A 47 14.87 6.74 19.40
C THR A 47 15.90 6.49 20.50
N THR A 48 16.04 7.38 21.47
CA THR A 48 16.98 7.22 22.60
C THR A 48 16.30 6.60 23.82
N ALA A 49 14.99 6.81 23.99
CA ALA A 49 14.24 6.39 25.17
C ALA A 49 13.82 4.90 25.16
N ASN A 50 13.71 4.25 24.00
CA ASN A 50 13.25 2.86 23.90
C ASN A 50 14.01 2.04 22.85
N PRO A 51 15.24 1.57 23.15
CA PRO A 51 16.04 0.76 22.22
C PRO A 51 15.28 -0.46 21.68
N LYS A 52 14.39 -1.06 22.49
CA LYS A 52 13.54 -2.20 22.07
C LYS A 52 12.55 -1.88 20.93
N LEU A 53 12.00 -0.66 20.87
CA LEU A 53 11.10 -0.26 19.78
C LEU A 53 11.87 -0.06 18.47
N ASN A 54 13.08 0.49 18.54
CA ASN A 54 13.94 0.66 17.36
C ASN A 54 14.35 -0.69 16.79
N HIS A 55 14.81 -1.62 17.63
CA HIS A 55 15.19 -2.96 17.17
C HIS A 55 14.05 -3.70 16.47
N ARG A 56 12.80 -3.56 16.98
CA ARG A 56 11.62 -4.14 16.32
C ARG A 56 11.34 -3.47 14.97
N SER A 57 11.36 -2.14 14.93
CA SER A 57 11.12 -1.35 13.72
C SER A 57 12.16 -1.68 12.63
N ASP A 58 13.43 -1.77 13.01
CA ASP A 58 14.53 -2.10 12.11
C ASP A 58 14.47 -3.54 11.62
N CYS A 59 14.11 -4.50 12.48
CA CYS A 59 13.86 -5.88 12.08
C CYS A 59 12.74 -5.98 11.03
N VAL A 60 11.59 -5.34 11.27
CA VAL A 60 10.47 -5.34 10.32
C VAL A 60 10.86 -4.64 9.01
N ARG A 61 11.64 -3.56 9.08
CA ARG A 61 12.17 -2.86 7.91
C ARG A 61 13.08 -3.77 7.09
N GLN A 62 13.97 -4.52 7.73
CA GLN A 62 14.85 -5.47 7.05
C GLN A 62 14.03 -6.59 6.38
N CYS A 63 13.06 -7.19 7.08
CA CYS A 63 12.16 -8.19 6.47
C CYS A 63 11.43 -7.66 5.22
N ASN A 64 10.97 -6.40 5.25
CA ASN A 64 10.33 -5.78 4.09
C ASN A 64 11.32 -5.54 2.94
N LYS A 65 12.56 -5.14 3.26
CA LYS A 65 13.61 -4.94 2.26
C LYS A 65 13.92 -6.25 1.55
N ASP A 66 14.10 -7.33 2.30
CA ASP A 66 14.40 -8.66 1.75
C ASP A 66 13.24 -9.19 0.91
N PHE A 67 12.00 -9.01 1.39
CA PHE A 67 10.80 -9.35 0.61
C PHE A 67 10.73 -8.56 -0.71
N ASN A 68 10.92 -7.24 -0.67
CA ASN A 68 10.84 -6.41 -1.86
C ASN A 68 11.92 -6.78 -2.88
N GLN A 69 13.14 -7.05 -2.42
CA GLN A 69 14.22 -7.51 -3.30
C GLN A 69 13.84 -8.83 -3.97
N ALA A 70 13.48 -9.85 -3.19
CA ALA A 70 13.14 -11.17 -3.71
C ALA A 70 11.88 -11.13 -4.61
N HIS A 71 10.92 -10.26 -4.29
CA HIS A 71 9.73 -10.04 -5.12
C HIS A 71 10.10 -9.41 -6.47
N THR A 72 10.98 -8.40 -6.48
CA THR A 72 11.46 -7.80 -7.73
C THR A 72 12.21 -8.83 -8.58
N GLU A 73 13.13 -9.59 -7.98
CA GLU A 73 13.87 -10.65 -8.67
C GLU A 73 12.93 -11.71 -9.27
N GLU A 74 11.88 -12.10 -8.54
CA GLU A 74 10.87 -13.05 -9.00
C GLU A 74 10.02 -12.50 -10.16
N VAL A 75 9.64 -11.22 -10.12
CA VAL A 75 8.89 -10.57 -11.21
C VAL A 75 9.76 -10.46 -12.47
N GLU A 76 11.03 -10.12 -12.33
CA GLU A 76 11.97 -10.05 -13.46
C GLU A 76 12.20 -11.42 -14.08
N ARG A 77 12.41 -12.46 -13.25
CA ARG A 77 12.50 -13.86 -13.69
C ARG A 77 11.24 -14.30 -14.42
N HIS A 78 10.06 -14.00 -13.87
CA HIS A 78 8.78 -14.33 -14.48
C HIS A 78 8.62 -13.67 -15.85
N ALA A 79 8.95 -12.38 -15.96
CA ALA A 79 8.90 -11.66 -17.23
C ALA A 79 9.85 -12.26 -18.29
N ALA A 80 11.06 -12.64 -17.90
CA ALA A 80 12.01 -13.32 -18.80
C ALA A 80 11.49 -14.70 -19.25
N ALA A 81 10.96 -15.50 -18.32
CA ALA A 81 10.39 -16.81 -18.63
C ALA A 81 9.19 -16.71 -19.59
N LEU A 82 8.34 -15.69 -19.45
CA LEU A 82 7.25 -15.44 -20.38
C LEU A 82 7.73 -15.05 -21.79
N GLN A 83 8.86 -14.35 -21.89
CA GLN A 83 9.49 -14.06 -23.18
C GLN A 83 10.04 -15.34 -23.83
N ASP A 84 10.68 -16.20 -23.04
CA ASP A 84 11.24 -17.48 -23.50
C ASP A 84 10.17 -18.47 -23.94
N CYS A 85 8.97 -18.43 -23.35
CA CYS A 85 7.84 -19.26 -23.77
C CYS A 85 7.35 -18.97 -25.20
N ALA A 86 7.73 -17.83 -25.81
CA ALA A 86 7.43 -17.49 -27.22
C ALA A 86 5.94 -17.66 -27.64
N GLY A 87 5.00 -17.48 -26.71
CA GLY A 87 3.55 -17.61 -26.96
C GLY A 87 2.98 -19.02 -26.81
N ASP A 88 3.78 -20.01 -26.37
CA ASP A 88 3.29 -21.33 -26.01
C ASP A 88 2.36 -21.25 -24.79
N ALA A 89 1.10 -21.65 -24.98
CA ALA A 89 0.06 -21.51 -23.96
C ALA A 89 0.29 -22.39 -22.73
N ASP A 90 0.85 -23.59 -22.93
CA ASP A 90 1.11 -24.53 -21.83
C ASP A 90 2.32 -24.09 -21.01
N CYS A 91 3.35 -23.57 -21.67
CA CYS A 91 4.51 -22.93 -21.05
C CYS A 91 4.09 -21.72 -20.21
N ILE A 92 3.31 -20.80 -20.79
CA ILE A 92 2.80 -19.61 -20.08
C ILE A 92 1.95 -20.02 -18.88
N ALA A 93 1.06 -21.01 -19.02
CA ALA A 93 0.24 -21.50 -17.92
C ALA A 93 1.08 -22.15 -16.80
N ALA A 94 2.13 -22.90 -17.16
CA ALA A 94 3.05 -23.49 -16.18
C ALA A 94 3.86 -22.40 -15.45
N GLU A 95 4.38 -21.43 -16.16
CA GLU A 95 5.14 -20.31 -15.60
C GLU A 95 4.27 -19.43 -14.70
N ASN A 96 3.02 -19.15 -15.08
CA ASN A 96 2.08 -18.43 -14.23
C ASN A 96 1.77 -19.16 -12.90
N ARG A 97 1.62 -20.50 -12.95
CA ARG A 97 1.44 -21.30 -11.72
C ARG A 97 2.68 -21.22 -10.83
N PHE A 98 3.85 -21.37 -11.43
CA PHE A 98 5.11 -21.25 -10.70
C PHE A 98 5.26 -19.88 -10.05
N HIS A 99 4.99 -18.80 -10.79
CA HIS A 99 5.02 -17.44 -10.28
C HIS A 99 4.09 -17.26 -9.07
N GLN A 100 2.84 -17.74 -9.16
CA GLN A 100 1.89 -17.67 -8.04
C GLN A 100 2.39 -18.43 -6.81
N ASP A 101 2.95 -19.63 -7.00
CA ASP A 101 3.53 -20.41 -5.91
C ASP A 101 4.71 -19.69 -5.25
N GLN A 102 5.56 -19.03 -6.04
CA GLN A 102 6.67 -18.24 -5.52
C GLN A 102 6.19 -17.02 -4.76
N GLN A 103 5.19 -16.30 -5.27
CA GLN A 103 4.59 -15.17 -4.57
C GLN A 103 4.05 -15.58 -3.20
N HIS A 104 3.35 -16.72 -3.12
CA HIS A 104 2.89 -17.26 -1.85
C HIS A 104 4.06 -17.60 -0.90
N ARG A 105 5.15 -18.17 -1.42
CA ARG A 105 6.35 -18.46 -0.62
C ARG A 105 7.01 -17.20 -0.09
N LEU A 106 7.16 -16.17 -0.92
CA LEU A 106 7.74 -14.87 -0.53
C LEU A 106 6.89 -14.18 0.55
N VAL A 107 5.57 -14.16 0.39
CA VAL A 107 4.67 -13.60 1.41
C VAL A 107 4.77 -14.37 2.72
N LYS A 108 4.79 -15.72 2.66
CA LYS A 108 4.94 -16.56 3.86
C LYS A 108 6.31 -16.33 4.53
N ALA A 109 7.38 -16.21 3.75
CA ALA A 109 8.72 -15.90 4.27
C ALA A 109 8.74 -14.53 4.97
N MET A 110 8.12 -13.50 4.38
CA MET A 110 7.97 -12.19 4.99
C MET A 110 7.18 -12.27 6.31
N GLN A 111 6.07 -12.99 6.34
CA GLN A 111 5.26 -13.17 7.55
C GLN A 111 6.04 -13.88 8.66
N ASN A 112 6.80 -14.91 8.33
CA ASN A 112 7.65 -15.64 9.27
C ASN A 112 8.81 -14.76 9.78
N CYS A 113 9.40 -13.94 8.92
CA CYS A 113 10.42 -12.97 9.31
C CYS A 113 9.84 -11.96 10.31
N LYS A 114 8.68 -11.38 9.98
CA LYS A 114 7.99 -10.43 10.86
C LYS A 114 7.56 -11.07 12.18
N SER A 115 7.03 -12.30 12.18
CA SER A 115 6.64 -12.99 13.41
C SER A 115 7.84 -13.18 14.34
N SER A 116 9.00 -13.51 13.78
CA SER A 116 10.26 -13.57 14.54
C SER A 116 10.58 -12.20 15.15
N CYS A 117 10.49 -11.09 14.41
CA CYS A 117 10.68 -9.75 14.99
C CYS A 117 9.79 -9.42 16.21
N TYR A 118 8.61 -10.04 16.33
CA TYR A 118 7.73 -9.87 17.50
C TYR A 118 8.07 -10.82 18.66
N ASN A 119 8.61 -12.01 18.38
CA ASN A 119 8.96 -13.04 19.36
C ASN A 119 10.39 -12.89 19.91
N GLU A 120 11.31 -12.30 19.14
CA GLU A 120 12.73 -12.11 19.50
C GLU A 120 12.95 -10.89 20.43
N GLY A 121 11.87 -10.22 20.89
CA GLY A 121 11.93 -9.09 21.83
C GLY A 121 12.43 -9.41 23.25
N GLY A 122 12.99 -10.60 23.47
CA GLY A 122 13.47 -11.11 24.76
C GLY A 122 14.96 -10.93 25.05
N GLY A 123 15.84 -10.77 24.05
CA GLY A 123 17.26 -10.58 24.35
C GLY A 123 18.16 -10.82 23.14
N GLY A 124 18.90 -9.78 22.76
CA GLY A 124 19.90 -9.84 21.70
C GLY A 124 20.71 -8.55 21.70
N GLY A 125 21.41 -8.30 22.80
CA GLY A 125 22.47 -7.30 22.83
C GLY A 125 23.74 -7.85 22.18
N GLY A 126 24.44 -6.98 21.46
CA GLY A 126 25.81 -7.19 20.97
C GLY A 126 25.88 -7.77 19.55
N HIS A 127 26.31 -6.97 18.58
CA HIS A 127 27.71 -6.85 18.17
C HIS A 127 27.97 -5.43 17.66
#